data_AF-A0A7K2W444-F1
#
_entry.id   AF-A0A7K2W444-F1
#
_cell.length_a   1.000
_cell.length_b   1.000
_cell.length_c   1.000
_cell.angle_alpha   90.00
_cell.angle_beta   90.00
_cell.angle_gamma   90.00
#
_symmetry.space_group_name_H-M   'P 1'
#
loop_
_entity.id
_entity.type
_entity.pdbx_description
1 polymer ?
#
loop_
_entity_poly.entity_id
_entity_poly.type
_entity_poly.pdbx_seq_one_letter_code
_entity_poly.pdbx_strand_id
1 'polypeptide(L)' 'SGSDAITGFPADREWESSRLVAGEAGGVSAQGGFLSDIAGFDADFFGISPREALAMDPQQRILLEVTWEA' A
#
# COMPACT_ATOMS: atom_id res chain seq x y z
N SER A 1 18.07 16.21 5.23
CA SER A 1 18.40 15.25 6.30
C SER A 1 17.93 13.87 5.87
N GLY A 2 18.53 12.79 6.37
CA GLY A 2 18.00 11.44 6.19
C GLY A 2 17.13 11.09 7.39
N SER A 3 15.83 10.99 7.21
CA SER A 3 14.91 10.48 8.23
C SER A 3 14.70 8.98 8.02
N ASP A 4 14.61 8.23 9.11
CA ASP A 4 14.21 6.82 9.07
C ASP A 4 12.71 6.72 8.72
N ALA A 5 12.39 5.92 7.69
CA ALA A 5 11.03 5.70 7.20
C ALA A 5 10.48 4.32 7.58
N ILE A 6 11.24 3.53 8.35
CA ILE A 6 10.82 2.20 8.80
C ILE A 6 9.89 2.35 10.00
N THR A 7 8.71 1.74 9.90
CA THR A 7 7.66 1.81 10.91
C THR A 7 7.10 0.42 11.21
N GLY A 8 6.25 0.30 12.22
CA GLY A 8 5.45 -0.91 12.45
C GLY A 8 4.33 -1.06 11.41
N PHE A 9 3.54 -2.12 11.54
CA PHE A 9 2.40 -2.34 10.64
C PHE A 9 1.36 -1.19 10.72
N PRO A 10 0.82 -0.74 9.56
CA PRO A 10 -0.26 0.24 9.53
C PRO A 10 -1.53 -0.30 10.20
N ALA A 11 -2.17 0.53 11.03
CA ALA A 11 -3.35 0.13 11.80
C ALA A 11 -4.64 0.06 10.96
N ASP A 12 -4.67 0.74 9.81
CA ASP A 12 -5.80 0.85 8.88
C ASP A 12 -5.94 -0.33 7.91
N ARG A 13 -4.98 -1.28 7.93
CA ARG A 13 -4.98 -2.45 7.04
C ARG A 13 -5.52 -3.73 7.68
N GLU A 14 -5.88 -3.65 8.97
CA GLU A 14 -6.48 -4.76 9.74
C GLU A 14 -5.70 -6.09 9.69
N TRP A 15 -4.39 -6.02 9.51
CA TRP A 15 -3.55 -7.22 9.46
C TRP A 15 -3.42 -7.86 10.84
N GLU A 16 -3.57 -9.19 10.91
CA GLU A 16 -3.21 -9.98 12.10
C GLU A 16 -1.68 -10.05 12.26
N SER A 17 -1.07 -8.91 12.58
CA SER A 17 0.38 -8.73 12.62
C SER A 17 1.10 -9.73 13.52
N SER A 18 0.50 -10.08 14.67
CA SER A 18 1.04 -11.10 15.57
C SER A 18 1.15 -12.47 14.89
N ARG A 19 0.13 -12.86 14.12
CA ARG A 19 0.11 -14.10 13.35
C ARG A 19 1.09 -14.06 12.19
N LEU A 20 1.17 -12.92 11.49
CA LEU A 20 2.10 -12.73 10.37
C LEU A 20 3.56 -12.83 10.83
N VAL A 21 3.90 -12.23 11.97
CA VAL A 21 5.24 -12.29 12.56
C VAL A 21 5.56 -13.68 13.09
N ALA A 22 4.59 -14.38 13.69
CA ALA A 22 4.77 -15.72 14.25
C ALA A 22 4.72 -16.86 13.21
N GLY A 23 4.57 -16.55 11.93
CA GLY A 23 4.29 -17.53 10.88
C GLY A 23 5.20 -18.77 10.93
N GLU A 24 4.58 -19.95 11.03
CA GLU A 24 5.28 -21.25 11.23
C GLU A 24 6.26 -21.63 10.10
N ALA A 25 6.15 -20.96 8.94
CA ALA A 25 7.02 -21.14 7.77
C ALA A 25 8.01 -19.98 7.54
N GLY A 26 8.34 -19.20 8.59
CA GLY A 26 9.25 -18.06 8.49
C GLY A 26 8.48 -16.74 8.36
N GLY A 27 7.86 -16.32 9.48
CA GLY A 27 7.09 -15.09 9.58
C GLY A 27 7.82 -13.83 9.11
N VAL A 28 7.05 -12.76 8.94
CA VAL A 28 7.55 -11.48 8.42
C VAL A 28 8.12 -10.60 9.54
N SER A 29 8.99 -9.66 9.17
CA SER A 29 9.45 -8.61 10.09
C SER A 29 8.27 -7.81 10.65
N ALA A 30 8.34 -7.45 11.94
CA ALA A 30 7.36 -6.55 12.59
C ALA A 30 7.46 -5.09 12.10
N GLN A 31 8.48 -4.78 11.29
CA GLN A 31 8.74 -3.46 10.75
C GLN A 31 8.94 -3.49 9.23
N GLY A 32 8.55 -2.41 8.56
CA GLY A 32 8.70 -2.21 7.14
C GLY A 32 8.50 -0.76 6.71
N GLY A 33 8.80 -0.48 5.45
CA GLY A 33 8.42 0.77 4.79
C GLY A 33 7.04 0.62 4.16
N PHE A 34 6.11 1.50 4.51
CA PHE A 34 4.73 1.44 4.03
C PHE A 34 4.36 2.77 3.39
N LEU A 35 3.70 2.72 2.23
CA LEU A 35 3.09 3.91 1.65
C LEU A 35 1.95 4.39 2.55
N SER A 36 1.88 5.70 2.76
CA SER A 36 0.88 6.34 3.61
C SER A 36 -0.54 6.24 3.04
N ASP A 37 -0.67 6.32 1.71
CA ASP A 37 -1.95 6.19 1.02
C ASP A 37 -1.82 5.18 -0.13
N ILE A 38 -1.92 3.90 0.20
CA ILE A 38 -1.91 2.82 -0.80
C ILE A 38 -3.26 2.66 -1.51
N ALA A 39 -4.33 3.23 -0.93
CA ALA A 39 -5.70 3.06 -1.42
C ALA A 39 -6.16 4.22 -2.29
N GLY A 40 -5.53 5.39 -2.16
CA GLY A 40 -5.74 6.58 -2.97
C GLY A 40 -5.52 6.32 -4.45
N PHE A 41 -6.38 6.93 -5.27
CA PHE A 41 -6.27 6.95 -6.73
C PHE A 41 -7.23 7.99 -7.32
N ASP A 42 -6.73 8.89 -8.17
CA ASP A 42 -7.59 9.85 -8.90
C ASP A 42 -8.23 9.20 -10.14
N ALA A 43 -9.27 8.39 -9.91
CA ALA A 43 -9.94 7.63 -10.98
C ALA A 43 -10.56 8.53 -12.06
N ASP A 44 -11.13 9.68 -11.67
CA ASP A 44 -11.78 10.61 -12.58
C ASP A 44 -10.77 11.23 -13.55
N PHE A 45 -9.57 11.58 -13.07
CA PHE A 45 -8.48 12.08 -13.92
C PHE A 45 -8.08 11.07 -15.02
N PHE A 46 -8.02 9.78 -14.69
CA PHE A 46 -7.70 8.71 -15.65
C PHE A 46 -8.90 8.22 -16.46
N GLY A 47 -10.11 8.79 -16.26
CA GLY A 47 -11.32 8.38 -16.96
C GLY A 47 -11.81 6.97 -16.59
N ILE A 48 -11.47 6.50 -15.39
CA ILE A 48 -11.80 5.18 -14.86
C ILE A 48 -12.99 5.31 -13.90
N SER A 49 -13.97 4.40 -14.02
CA SER A 49 -15.15 4.46 -13.14
C SER A 49 -14.80 4.11 -11.69
N PRO A 50 -15.52 4.63 -10.67
CA PRO A 50 -15.26 4.28 -9.27
C PRO A 50 -15.33 2.77 -8.98
N ARG A 51 -16.22 2.06 -9.66
CA ARG A 51 -16.35 0.60 -9.53
C ARG A 51 -15.11 -0.13 -10.06
N GLU A 52 -14.60 0.34 -11.20
CA GLU A 52 -13.40 -0.24 -11.81
C GLU A 52 -12.16 0.07 -10.97
N ALA A 53 -12.00 1.32 -10.54
CA ALA A 53 -10.90 1.73 -9.66
C ALA A 53 -10.84 0.90 -8.36
N LEU A 54 -11.99 0.59 -7.74
CA LEU A 54 -12.06 -0.28 -6.55
C LEU A 54 -11.63 -1.72 -6.84
N ALA A 55 -11.78 -2.20 -8.07
CA ALA A 55 -11.39 -3.55 -8.48
C ALA A 55 -9.94 -3.63 -8.99
N MET A 56 -9.29 -2.48 -9.23
CA MET A 56 -7.92 -2.43 -9.72
C MET A 56 -6.90 -2.76 -8.63
N ASP A 57 -5.85 -3.47 -9.04
CA ASP A 57 -4.68 -3.70 -8.20
C ASP A 57 -4.01 -2.35 -7.81
N PRO A 58 -3.71 -2.09 -6.53
CA PRO A 58 -3.07 -0.85 -6.10
C PRO A 58 -1.75 -0.54 -6.81
N GLN A 59 -0.95 -1.54 -7.19
CA GLN A 59 0.33 -1.31 -7.88
C GLN A 59 0.11 -0.77 -9.30
N GLN A 60 -0.97 -1.18 -9.97
CA GLN A 60 -1.33 -0.62 -11.28
C GLN A 60 -1.78 0.84 -11.16
N ARG A 61 -2.53 1.17 -10.10
CA ARG A 61 -2.97 2.54 -9.80
C ARG A 61 -1.77 3.46 -9.54
N ILE A 62 -0.84 3.02 -8.70
CA ILE A 62 0.42 3.73 -8.43
C ILE A 62 1.26 3.91 -9.69
N LEU A 63 1.33 2.89 -10.55
CA LEU A 63 2.07 2.99 -11.80
C LEU A 63 1.52 4.11 -12.70
N LEU A 64 0.20 4.23 -12.80
CA LEU A 64 -0.45 5.29 -13.58
C LEU A 64 -0.13 6.69 -13.05
N GLU A 65 -0.24 6.88 -11.73
CA GLU A 65 0.05 8.17 -11.08
C GLU A 65 1.52 8.55 -11.22
N VAL A 66 2.44 7.64 -10.88
CA VAL A 66 3.89 7.90 -10.97
C VAL A 66 4.35 8.17 -12.40
N THR A 67 3.74 7.51 -13.40
CA THR A 67 4.08 7.76 -14.82
C THR A 67 3.62 9.14 -15.28
N TRP A 68 2.52 9.65 -14.72
CA TRP A 68 2.03 11.00 -15.01
C TRP A 68 2.85 12.10 -14.31
N GLU A 69 3.32 11.85 -13.08
CA GLU A 69 4.08 12.82 -12.29
C GLU A 69 5.56 12.98 -12.71
N ALA A 70 6.10 12.04 -13.48
CA ALA A 70 7.49 11.99 -13.94
C ALA A 70 7.83 13.05 -15.01
#